data_AF-A0A662T511-F1
#
_entry.id   AF-A0A662T511-F1
#
_cell.length_a   1.000
_cell.length_b   1.000
_cell.length_c   1.000
_cell.angle_alpha   90.00
_cell.angle_beta   90.00
_cell.angle_gamma   90.00
#
_symmetry.space_group_name_H-M   'P 1'
#
loop_
_entity.id
_entity.type
_entity.pdbx_description
1 polymer ?
#
loop_
_entity_poly.entity_id
_entity_poly.type
_entity_poly.pdbx_seq_one_letter_code
_entity_poly.pdbx_strand_id
1 'polypeptide(L)'
;EFLTVLNHYYSLFYQTGLRAMERILNRLEEFKDEDWSTPEGVRKFYRLWWTINEDTYHELFLSEEFINLLREVLSRGLLFRKWLEELYDKMIEPTPLPSKKDMDEIYKAIYELKKEVRWQRKALEQLTGKNQIPEPENE
;
A
#
# COMPACT_ATOMS: atom_id res chain seq x y z
N GLU A 1 10.99 -15.31 4.89
CA GLU A 1 10.60 -15.22 3.47
C GLU A 1 10.27 -13.78 3.04
N PHE A 2 9.19 -13.16 3.51
CA PHE A 2 8.82 -11.78 3.11
C PHE A 2 9.94 -10.74 3.35
N LEU A 3 10.52 -10.71 4.55
CA LEU A 3 11.60 -9.76 4.88
C LEU A 3 12.85 -9.93 4.00
N THR A 4 13.16 -11.16 3.58
CA THR A 4 14.29 -11.44 2.69
C THR A 4 14.07 -10.81 1.32
N VAL A 5 12.90 -11.05 0.72
CA VAL A 5 12.54 -10.47 -0.58
C VAL A 5 12.44 -8.95 -0.49
N LEU A 6 11.90 -8.42 0.61
CA LEU A 6 11.82 -6.98 0.86
C LEU A 6 13.22 -6.34 0.92
N ASN A 7 14.17 -6.98 1.59
CA ASN A 7 15.56 -6.50 1.63
C ASN A 7 16.22 -6.52 0.25
N HIS A 8 15.97 -7.57 -0.55
CA HIS A 8 16.46 -7.65 -1.93
C HIS A 8 15.84 -6.58 -2.82
N TYR A 9 14.55 -6.28 -2.64
CA TYR A 9 13.89 -5.18 -3.34
C TYR A 9 14.54 -3.83 -2.99
N TYR A 10 14.82 -3.55 -1.72
CA TYR A 10 15.49 -2.30 -1.31
C TYR A 10 16.95 -2.21 -1.75
N SER A 11 17.66 -3.35 -1.86
CA SER A 11 19.04 -3.33 -2.33
C SER A 11 19.16 -2.80 -3.77
N LEU A 12 18.15 -3.02 -4.62
CA LEU A 12 18.11 -2.45 -5.97
C LEU A 12 18.12 -0.92 -5.97
N PHE A 13 17.41 -0.28 -5.04
CA PHE A 13 17.44 1.19 -4.91
C PHE A 13 18.81 1.67 -4.47
N TYR A 14 19.44 0.98 -3.52
CA TYR A 14 20.77 1.32 -3.05
C TYR A 14 21.82 1.19 -4.16
N GLN A 15 21.81 0.07 -4.89
CA GLN A 15 22.71 -0.15 -6.02
C GLN A 15 22.48 0.85 -7.15
N THR A 16 21.23 1.20 -7.42
CA THR A 16 20.88 2.21 -8.43
C THR A 16 21.34 3.60 -8.03
N GLY A 17 21.22 3.96 -6.75
CA GLY A 17 21.78 5.20 -6.22
C GLY A 17 23.31 5.27 -6.35
N LEU A 18 24.01 4.16 -6.07
CA LEU A 18 25.45 4.07 -6.28
C LEU A 18 25.83 4.24 -7.76
N ARG A 19 25.12 3.58 -8.68
CA ARG A 19 25.32 3.73 -10.13
C ARG A 19 25.06 5.16 -10.61
N ALA A 20 24.01 5.81 -10.11
CA ALA A 20 23.70 7.20 -10.44
C ALA A 20 24.81 8.13 -9.96
N MET A 21 25.32 7.92 -8.73
CA MET A 21 26.44 8.70 -8.19
C MET A 21 27.73 8.51 -9.01
N GLU A 22 28.04 7.27 -9.39
CA GLU A 22 29.18 6.98 -10.27
C GLU A 22 29.06 7.70 -11.62
N ARG A 23 27.88 7.65 -12.25
CA ARG A 23 27.59 8.38 -13.50
C ARG A 23 27.75 9.90 -13.32
N ILE A 24 27.29 10.47 -12.20
CA ILE A 24 27.46 11.89 -11.89
C ILE A 24 28.95 12.24 -11.78
N LEU A 25 29.72 11.48 -11.01
CA LEU A 25 31.16 11.72 -10.83
C LEU A 25 31.91 11.67 -12.15
N ASN A 26 31.63 10.67 -12.99
CA ASN A 26 32.21 10.56 -14.32
C ASN A 26 31.85 11.75 -15.21
N ARG A 27 30.61 12.25 -15.14
CA ARG A 27 30.14 13.36 -15.96
C ARG A 27 30.66 14.72 -15.49
N LEU A 28 30.93 14.87 -14.20
CA LEU A 28 31.58 16.08 -13.65
C LEU A 28 32.98 16.29 -14.20
N GLU A 29 33.67 15.22 -14.62
CA GLU A 29 35.00 15.34 -15.21
C GLU A 29 35.04 16.17 -16.50
N GLU A 30 33.91 16.32 -17.19
CA GLU A 30 33.79 17.11 -18.41
C GLU A 30 33.65 18.62 -18.14
N PHE A 31 33.42 18.99 -16.88
CA PHE A 31 33.17 20.35 -16.41
C PHE A 31 34.21 20.80 -15.37
N LYS A 32 35.45 20.31 -15.50
CA LYS A 32 36.56 20.57 -14.55
C LYS A 32 36.89 22.06 -14.38
N ASP A 33 36.59 22.88 -15.39
CA ASP A 33 36.85 24.32 -15.39
C ASP A 33 35.65 25.17 -14.92
N GLU A 34 34.52 24.54 -14.57
CA GLU A 34 33.30 25.25 -14.15
C GLU A 34 33.38 25.69 -12.68
N ASP A 35 33.01 26.95 -12.38
CA ASP A 35 32.90 27.44 -11.01
C ASP A 35 31.54 27.09 -10.38
N TRP A 36 31.54 25.95 -9.67
CA TRP A 36 30.38 25.43 -8.95
C TRP A 36 29.92 26.29 -7.76
N SER A 37 30.72 27.27 -7.32
CA SER A 37 30.35 28.17 -6.21
C SER A 37 29.34 29.25 -6.63
N THR A 38 29.20 29.49 -7.94
CA THR A 38 28.25 30.46 -8.47
C THR A 38 26.82 29.91 -8.47
N PRO A 39 25.79 30.78 -8.36
CA PRO A 39 24.40 30.34 -8.50
C PRO A 39 24.11 29.62 -9.83
N GLU A 40 24.82 29.95 -10.90
CA GLU A 40 24.68 29.27 -12.19
C GLU A 40 25.32 27.87 -12.19
N GLY A 41 26.52 27.74 -11.62
CA GLY A 41 27.19 26.46 -11.42
C GLY A 41 26.33 25.49 -10.60
N VAL A 42 25.77 25.95 -9.48
CA VAL A 42 24.85 25.13 -8.66
C VAL A 42 23.62 24.68 -9.47
N ARG A 43 23.03 25.56 -10.29
CA ARG A 43 21.89 25.19 -11.15
C ARG A 43 22.27 24.17 -12.23
N LYS A 44 23.46 24.30 -12.83
CA LYS A 44 23.99 23.33 -13.80
C LYS A 44 24.22 21.97 -13.13
N PHE A 45 24.83 21.95 -11.95
CA PHE A 45 25.03 20.74 -11.16
C PHE A 45 23.72 20.05 -10.83
N TYR A 46 22.73 20.80 -10.35
CA TYR A 46 21.42 20.25 -10.02
C TYR A 46 20.74 19.61 -11.24
N ARG A 47 20.79 20.26 -12.41
CA ARG A 47 20.26 19.66 -13.65
C ARG A 47 20.98 18.37 -14.01
N LEU A 48 22.31 18.37 -13.93
CA LEU A 48 23.12 17.18 -14.19
C LEU A 48 22.73 16.03 -13.24
N TRP A 49 22.70 16.31 -11.94
CA TRP A 49 22.32 15.35 -10.91
C TRP A 49 20.91 14.82 -11.15
N TRP A 50 19.93 15.71 -11.38
CA TRP A 50 18.54 15.34 -11.61
C TRP A 50 18.40 14.44 -12.84
N THR A 51 18.92 14.85 -13.99
CA THR A 51 18.80 14.09 -15.25
C THR A 51 19.42 12.71 -15.12
N ILE A 52 20.62 12.60 -14.53
CA ILE A 52 21.26 11.29 -14.34
C ILE A 52 20.43 10.39 -13.41
N ASN A 53 19.87 10.95 -12.32
CA ASN A 53 19.01 10.18 -11.44
C ASN A 53 17.73 9.75 -12.15
N GLU A 54 17.08 10.65 -12.88
CA GLU A 54 15.87 10.35 -13.65
C GLU A 54 16.11 9.20 -14.63
N ASP A 55 17.16 9.28 -15.45
CA ASP A 55 17.51 8.23 -16.41
C ASP A 55 17.85 6.90 -15.72
N THR A 56 18.68 6.94 -14.67
CA THR A 56 19.15 5.72 -14.00
C THR A 56 18.04 5.02 -13.22
N TYR A 57 17.11 5.76 -12.61
CA TYR A 57 15.93 5.17 -11.97
C TYR A 57 14.87 4.74 -12.98
N HIS A 58 14.74 5.43 -14.12
CA HIS A 58 13.89 4.97 -15.20
C HIS A 58 14.33 3.60 -15.73
N GLU A 59 15.64 3.40 -15.94
CA GLU A 59 16.22 2.09 -16.28
C GLU A 59 15.89 1.02 -15.23
N LEU A 60 16.02 1.34 -13.93
CA LEU A 60 15.66 0.42 -12.85
C LEU A 60 14.19 0.01 -12.93
N PHE A 61 13.27 0.96 -13.06
CA PHE A 61 11.83 0.68 -13.02
C PHE A 61 11.33 -0.11 -14.23
N LEU A 62 12.03 -0.02 -15.36
CA LEU A 62 11.77 -0.84 -16.54
C LEU A 62 12.46 -2.21 -16.51
N SER A 63 13.37 -2.45 -15.57
CA SER A 63 14.10 -3.72 -15.50
C SER A 63 13.20 -4.87 -15.09
N GLU A 64 13.39 -6.02 -15.74
CA GLU A 64 12.65 -7.25 -15.39
C GLU A 64 12.93 -7.69 -13.96
N GLU A 65 14.17 -7.51 -13.48
CA GLU A 65 14.56 -7.81 -12.10
C GLU A 65 13.73 -7.03 -11.09
N PHE A 66 13.59 -5.71 -11.28
CA PHE A 66 12.77 -4.86 -10.42
C PHE A 66 11.30 -5.28 -10.42
N ILE A 67 10.72 -5.52 -11.61
CA ILE A 67 9.31 -5.91 -11.73
C ILE A 67 9.05 -7.26 -11.07
N ASN A 68 9.97 -8.22 -11.24
CA ASN A 68 9.86 -9.55 -10.64
C ASN A 68 9.99 -9.49 -9.11
N LEU A 69 10.95 -8.73 -8.57
CA LEU A 69 11.09 -8.54 -7.14
C LEU A 69 9.89 -7.80 -6.55
N LEU A 70 9.36 -6.77 -7.21
CA LEU A 70 8.15 -6.07 -6.78
C LEU A 70 6.95 -7.03 -6.68
N ARG A 71 6.76 -7.88 -7.70
CA ARG A 71 5.71 -8.91 -7.70
C ARG A 71 5.87 -9.85 -6.51
N GLU A 72 7.09 -10.27 -6.22
CA GLU A 72 7.37 -11.19 -5.11
C GLU A 72 7.15 -10.51 -3.76
N VAL A 73 7.58 -9.26 -3.57
CA VAL A 73 7.28 -8.47 -2.36
C VAL A 73 5.78 -8.38 -2.13
N LEU A 74 4.99 -8.07 -3.16
CA LEU A 74 3.53 -7.98 -3.04
C LEU A 74 2.91 -9.34 -2.69
N SER A 75 3.32 -10.41 -3.37
CA SER A 75 2.81 -11.75 -3.13
C SER A 75 3.13 -12.24 -1.71
N ARG A 76 4.40 -12.17 -1.30
CA ARG A 76 4.86 -12.60 0.03
C ARG A 76 4.32 -11.68 1.12
N GLY A 77 4.14 -10.39 0.83
CA GLY A 77 3.56 -9.42 1.76
C GLY A 77 2.09 -9.71 2.07
N LEU A 78 1.30 -10.11 1.06
CA LEU A 78 -0.09 -10.52 1.28
C LEU A 78 -0.17 -11.80 2.13
N LEU A 79 0.71 -12.77 1.89
CA LEU A 79 0.78 -13.99 2.71
C LEU A 79 1.21 -13.67 4.14
N PHE A 80 2.21 -12.81 4.31
CA PHE A 80 2.65 -12.35 5.63
C PHE A 80 1.55 -11.60 6.38
N ARG A 81 0.78 -10.74 5.70
CA ARG A 81 -0.38 -10.05 6.29
C ARG A 81 -1.43 -11.05 6.76
N LYS A 82 -1.78 -12.04 5.92
CA LYS A 82 -2.74 -13.09 6.30
C LYS A 82 -2.27 -13.85 7.54
N TRP A 83 -0.99 -14.24 7.57
CA TRP A 83 -0.40 -14.92 8.71
C TRP A 83 -0.44 -14.06 9.99
N LEU A 84 -0.17 -12.74 9.88
CA LEU A 84 -0.29 -11.82 11.00
C LEU A 84 -1.73 -11.74 11.52
N GLU A 85 -2.73 -11.63 10.63
CA GLU A 85 -4.14 -11.62 11.02
C GLU A 85 -4.52 -12.90 11.78
N GLU A 86 -4.13 -14.08 11.25
CA GLU A 86 -4.36 -15.37 11.92
C GLU A 86 -3.64 -15.47 13.27
N LEU A 87 -2.44 -14.90 13.39
CA LEU A 87 -1.70 -14.85 14.64
C LEU A 87 -2.41 -13.96 15.66
N TYR A 88 -2.87 -12.78 15.24
CA TYR A 88 -3.61 -11.85 16.10
C TYR A 88 -4.90 -12.48 16.63
N ASP A 89 -5.67 -13.15 15.77
CA ASP A 89 -6.90 -13.81 16.20
C ASP A 89 -6.62 -14.90 17.24
N LYS A 90 -5.59 -15.73 17.03
CA LYS A 90 -5.15 -16.75 18.02
C LYS A 90 -4.66 -16.16 19.34
N MET A 91 -4.03 -14.99 19.29
CA MET A 91 -3.55 -14.31 20.50
C MET A 91 -4.69 -13.70 21.32
N ILE A 92 -5.80 -13.33 20.67
CA ILE A 92 -6.99 -12.73 21.29
C ILE A 92 -7.99 -13.80 21.77
N GLU A 93 -8.02 -14.98 21.14
CA GLU A 93 -8.86 -16.13 21.49
C GLU A 93 -8.93 -16.47 23.01
N PRO A 94 -7.83 -16.47 23.79
CA PRO A 94 -7.90 -16.73 25.23
C PRO A 94 -8.41 -15.55 26.08
N THR A 95 -8.66 -14.40 25.46
CA THR A 95 -9.13 -13.17 26.15
C THR A 95 -10.64 -13.00 25.97
N PRO A 96 -11.32 -12.22 26.82
CA PRO A 96 -12.75 -11.93 26.63
C PRO A 96 -13.01 -10.89 25.53
N LEU A 97 -12.00 -10.54 24.72
CA LEU A 97 -12.13 -9.56 23.65
C LEU A 97 -12.53 -10.28 22.35
N PRO A 98 -13.46 -9.70 21.55
CA PRO A 98 -13.82 -10.29 20.27
C PRO A 98 -12.65 -10.17 19.28
N SER A 99 -12.40 -11.25 18.53
CA SER A 99 -11.45 -11.23 17.42
C SER A 99 -12.01 -10.41 16.25
N LYS A 100 -11.15 -10.07 15.28
CA LYS A 100 -11.60 -9.37 14.07
C LYS A 100 -12.62 -10.21 13.31
N LYS A 101 -12.41 -11.52 13.27
CA LYS A 101 -13.32 -12.47 12.64
C LYS A 101 -14.70 -12.49 13.30
N ASP A 102 -14.75 -12.49 14.64
CA ASP A 102 -16.02 -12.45 15.37
C ASP A 102 -16.78 -11.15 15.07
N MET A 103 -16.06 -10.02 15.01
CA MET A 103 -16.64 -8.74 14.64
C MET A 103 -17.19 -8.74 13.21
N ASP A 104 -16.47 -9.30 12.25
CA ASP A 104 -16.92 -9.42 10.85
C ASP A 104 -18.20 -10.28 10.73
N GLU A 105 -18.30 -11.38 11.49
CA GLU A 105 -19.50 -12.21 11.57
C GLU A 105 -20.69 -11.45 12.18
N ILE A 106 -20.47 -10.71 13.28
CA ILE A 106 -21.48 -9.86 13.90
C ILE A 106 -21.97 -8.79 12.92
N TYR A 107 -21.06 -8.10 12.22
CA TYR A 107 -21.44 -7.08 11.24
C TYR A 107 -22.27 -7.66 10.10
N LYS A 108 -21.91 -8.85 9.61
CA LYS A 108 -22.67 -9.55 8.58
C LYS A 108 -24.07 -9.93 9.07
N ALA A 109 -24.19 -10.46 10.28
CA ALA A 109 -25.48 -10.79 10.88
C ALA A 109 -26.37 -9.54 11.04
N ILE A 110 -25.82 -8.42 11.51
CA ILE A 110 -26.55 -7.13 11.61
C ILE A 110 -27.03 -6.68 10.22
N TYR A 111 -26.19 -6.81 9.19
CA TYR A 111 -26.57 -6.45 7.83
C TYR A 111 -27.73 -7.30 7.30
N GLU A 112 -27.66 -8.62 7.49
CA GLU A 112 -28.70 -9.57 7.09
C GLU A 112 -30.02 -9.30 7.82
N LEU A 113 -29.98 -9.08 9.14
CA LEU A 113 -31.14 -8.69 9.94
C LEU A 113 -31.76 -7.39 9.45
N LYS A 114 -30.95 -6.35 9.20
CA LYS A 114 -31.45 -5.08 8.63
C LYS A 114 -32.12 -5.29 7.28
N LYS A 115 -31.62 -6.23 6.47
CA LYS A 115 -32.20 -6.57 5.16
C LYS A 115 -33.55 -7.27 5.33
N GLU A 116 -33.65 -8.25 6.23
CA GLU A 116 -34.90 -8.96 6.54
C GLU A 116 -35.96 -8.03 7.11
N VAL A 117 -35.61 -7.17 8.08
CA VAL A 117 -36.52 -6.18 8.65
C VAL A 117 -37.08 -5.25 7.58
N ARG A 118 -36.23 -4.76 6.66
CA ARG A 118 -36.69 -3.95 5.52
C ARG A 118 -37.63 -4.72 4.59
N TRP A 119 -37.35 -6.00 4.36
CA TRP A 119 -38.21 -6.85 3.52
C TRP A 119 -39.58 -7.07 4.18
N GLN A 120 -39.59 -7.45 5.45
CA GLN A 120 -40.82 -7.68 6.23
C GLN A 120 -41.66 -6.41 6.31
N ARG A 121 -41.05 -5.24 6.56
CA ARG A 121 -41.76 -3.95 6.54
C ARG A 121 -42.41 -3.69 5.19
N LYS A 122 -41.70 -3.88 4.07
CA LYS A 122 -42.29 -3.72 2.73
C LYS A 122 -43.45 -4.69 2.48
N ALA A 123 -43.33 -5.94 2.93
CA ALA A 123 -44.40 -6.92 2.80
C ALA A 123 -45.64 -6.53 3.62
N LEU A 124 -45.45 -6.03 4.84
CA LEU A 124 -46.53 -5.51 5.67
C LEU A 124 -47.18 -4.27 5.03
N GLU A 125 -46.39 -3.34 4.48
CA GLU A 125 -46.92 -2.13 3.80
C GLU A 125 -47.87 -2.48 2.65
N GLN A 126 -47.57 -3.56 1.92
CA GLN A 126 -48.40 -4.06 0.83
C GLN A 126 -49.68 -4.74 1.31
N LEU A 127 -49.67 -5.36 2.50
CA LEU A 127 -50.78 -6.12 3.05
C LEU A 127 -51.76 -5.26 3.87
N THR A 128 -51.26 -4.32 4.67
CA THR A 128 -52.07 -3.53 5.62
C THR A 128 -52.29 -2.08 5.21
N GLY A 129 -51.63 -1.61 4.15
CA GLY A 129 -51.63 -0.20 3.74
C GLY A 129 -50.79 0.68 4.68
N LYS A 130 -50.10 1.68 4.12
CA LYS A 130 -49.05 2.48 4.79
C LYS A 130 -49.37 3.08 6.18
N ASN A 131 -50.63 3.18 6.57
CA ASN A 131 -51.06 3.90 7.78
C ASN A 131 -51.07 3.08 9.07
N GLN A 132 -50.64 1.81 9.07
CA GLN A 132 -50.70 0.93 10.26
C GLN A 132 -49.33 0.41 10.75
N ILE A 133 -48.21 0.84 10.17
CA ILE A 133 -46.87 0.37 10.58
C ILE A 133 -46.21 1.44 11.47
N PRO A 134 -45.84 1.10 12.72
CA PRO A 134 -45.09 2.02 13.57
C PRO A 134 -43.71 2.32 12.98
N GLU A 135 -43.34 3.60 12.96
CA GLU A 135 -41.97 4.01 12.60
C GLU A 135 -40.96 3.42 13.59
N PRO A 136 -39.73 3.11 13.15
CA PRO A 136 -38.70 2.68 14.09
C PRO A 136 -38.46 3.80 15.11
N GLU A 137 -38.58 3.49 16.40
CA GLU A 137 -37.98 4.33 17.45
C GLU A 137 -36.47 4.36 17.18
N ASN A 138 -35.98 5.53 16.79
CA ASN A 138 -34.55 5.78 16.64
C ASN A 138 -34.01 6.10 18.04
N GLU A 139 -33.32 5.13 18.65
CA GLU A 139 -32.33 5.39 19.70
C GLU A 139 -30.94 5.61 19.09
#